data_AF-A0A2I0AT10-F1
#
_entry.id   AF-A0A2I0AT10-F1
#
_cell.length_a   1.000
_cell.length_b   1.000
_cell.length_c   1.000
_cell.angle_alpha   90.00
_cell.angle_beta   90.00
_cell.angle_gamma   90.00
#
_symmetry.space_group_name_H-M   'P 1'
#
loop_
_entity.id
_entity.type
_entity.pdbx_description
1 polymer ?
#
loop_
_entity_poly.entity_id
_entity_poly.type
_entity_poly.pdbx_seq_one_letter_code
_entity_poly.pdbx_strand_id
1 'polypeptide(L)'
;MPWQIVHVPESTPSSRDLPTVDVLASTIEPKSANTLVRQLNLICPLENLRHVKRVRKRLVEGKGKLSVILCLYPEHENTIGEIPSDVLQIINSYQLNSFRTKVAKFAASSKEEWEEQCKLWPTSYHPATNVQGVTGFNEEELEQIIKYMKLAINLASTLDNKAVNAAVIVDPSNKLIIASANDQTFSTPKNATFPICNNCCQKSVATSDKIAEISASNLLTNDISLVSCLYPWRWSESRPNGENSQVKCEGLFSWHPLRHAVLVAIEYASERDKQLFPCLEPQKDHSISNICLSEYSNHIPAKRQKTLPSQNADISVKDGYHEDSPFESVRPYLCTGFDIYIVWEPCSMCAMALVHQRIRRIFYAFPNPNTGALGSVHRLHGEKSLNHHYSVFRILIPEEDCLKEDTIDQSR
;
A
#
# COMPACT_ATOMS: atom_id res chain seq x y z
N MET A 1 -1.40 -17.00 23.08
CA MET A 1 -1.41 -15.52 22.86
C MET A 1 -2.59 -15.17 21.97
N PRO A 2 -3.36 -14.09 22.20
CA PRO A 2 -4.50 -13.74 21.34
C PRO A 2 -4.07 -13.26 19.94
N TRP A 3 -4.98 -13.29 18.97
CA TRP A 3 -4.78 -12.72 17.64
C TRP A 3 -4.42 -11.25 17.76
N GLN A 4 -3.32 -10.81 17.13
CA GLN A 4 -2.86 -9.42 17.20
C GLN A 4 -2.67 -8.84 15.80
N ILE A 5 -3.15 -7.62 15.58
CA ILE A 5 -2.95 -6.89 14.33
C ILE A 5 -1.87 -5.83 14.55
N VAL A 6 -0.83 -5.85 13.73
CA VAL A 6 0.31 -4.93 13.79
C VAL A 6 0.36 -4.13 12.49
N HIS A 7 0.31 -2.81 12.58
CA HIS A 7 0.52 -1.95 11.42
C HIS A 7 1.95 -2.05 10.90
N VAL A 8 2.12 -2.16 9.58
CA VAL A 8 3.44 -2.16 8.94
C VAL A 8 3.72 -0.76 8.39
N PRO A 9 4.64 0.01 9.00
CA PRO A 9 4.86 1.40 8.63
C PRO A 9 5.40 1.54 7.21
N GLU A 10 5.03 2.64 6.56
CA GLU A 10 5.46 3.02 5.21
C GLU A 10 6.96 3.30 5.13
N SER A 11 7.55 3.87 6.18
CA SER A 11 8.99 4.12 6.29
C SER A 11 9.68 3.08 7.17
N THR A 12 10.92 2.73 6.83
CA THR A 12 11.83 2.13 7.81
C THR A 12 12.00 3.08 9.00
N PRO A 13 12.08 2.57 10.25
CA PRO A 13 12.69 3.35 11.31
C PRO A 13 14.10 3.69 10.85
N SER A 14 14.36 4.96 10.56
CA SER A 14 15.62 5.41 9.97
C SER A 14 16.79 4.92 10.82
N SER A 15 17.80 4.33 10.17
CA SER A 15 19.12 4.17 10.77
C SER A 15 19.60 5.52 11.31
N ARG A 16 20.32 5.50 12.43
CA ARG A 16 20.61 6.64 13.33
C ARG A 16 21.31 7.87 12.72
N ASP A 17 21.62 7.87 11.42
CA ASP A 17 22.25 9.00 10.75
C ASP A 17 21.23 9.78 9.90
N LEU A 18 20.76 10.89 10.46
CA LEU A 18 19.92 11.84 9.72
C LEU A 18 20.75 12.49 8.60
N PRO A 19 20.32 12.42 7.33
CA PRO A 19 21.03 13.09 6.25
C PRO A 19 21.01 14.60 6.48
N THR A 20 22.18 15.22 6.42
CA THR A 20 22.37 16.67 6.66
C THR A 20 22.93 17.36 5.43
N VAL A 21 22.69 18.66 5.33
CA VAL A 21 23.32 19.56 4.37
C VAL A 21 23.96 20.73 5.11
N ASP A 22 25.05 21.25 4.55
CA ASP A 22 25.73 22.41 5.11
C ASP A 22 25.07 23.72 4.65
N VAL A 23 24.94 24.66 5.59
CA VAL A 23 24.40 25.99 5.34
C VAL A 23 25.29 27.05 5.97
N LEU A 24 25.29 28.25 5.37
CA LEU A 24 25.89 29.43 5.94
C LEU A 24 24.85 30.17 6.79
N ALA A 25 25.13 30.38 8.07
CA ALA A 25 24.26 31.10 8.99
C ALA A 25 25.01 32.26 9.65
N SER A 26 24.30 33.29 10.11
CA SER A 26 24.90 34.39 10.88
C SER A 26 24.10 34.70 12.13
N THR A 27 24.79 35.19 13.15
CA THR A 27 24.14 35.88 14.27
C THR A 27 23.54 37.21 13.78
N ILE A 28 22.34 37.54 14.26
CA ILE A 28 21.66 38.80 13.95
C ILE A 28 21.03 39.44 15.18
N GLU A 29 20.79 40.74 15.10
CA GLU A 29 20.00 41.47 16.08
C GLU A 29 18.48 41.27 15.85
N PRO A 30 17.65 41.26 16.91
CA PRO A 30 16.20 41.13 16.77
C PRO A 30 15.54 42.21 15.90
N LYS A 31 16.08 43.43 15.90
CA LYS A 31 15.52 44.57 15.14
C LYS A 31 15.63 44.37 13.63
N SER A 32 16.69 43.72 13.15
CA SER A 32 16.95 43.52 11.71
C SER A 32 16.39 42.20 11.17
N ALA A 33 15.91 41.30 12.04
CA ALA A 33 15.50 39.95 11.65
C ALA A 33 14.42 39.89 10.56
N ASN A 34 13.33 40.65 10.70
CA ASN A 34 12.23 40.62 9.72
C ASN A 34 12.66 41.16 8.36
N THR A 35 13.45 42.24 8.33
CA THR A 35 13.97 42.85 7.11
C THR A 35 14.92 41.89 6.39
N LEU A 36 15.85 41.28 7.13
CA LEU A 36 16.81 40.31 6.60
C LEU A 36 16.10 39.07 6.04
N VAL A 37 15.13 38.51 6.76
CA VAL A 37 14.37 37.33 6.28
C VAL A 37 13.64 37.65 4.97
N ARG A 38 13.02 38.83 4.86
CA ARG A 38 12.34 39.26 3.62
C ARG A 38 13.31 39.38 2.45
N GLN A 39 14.45 40.04 2.65
CA GLN A 39 15.48 40.18 1.61
C GLN A 39 16.05 38.81 1.19
N LEU A 40 16.41 37.97 2.16
CA LEU A 40 16.97 36.65 1.90
C LEU A 40 15.97 35.71 1.21
N ASN A 41 14.67 35.83 1.47
CA ASN A 41 13.66 35.06 0.76
C ASN A 41 13.53 35.47 -0.72
N LEU A 42 13.88 36.71 -1.08
CA LEU A 42 13.90 37.18 -2.47
C LEU A 42 15.19 36.75 -3.19
N ILE A 43 16.33 36.85 -2.50
CA ILE A 43 17.65 36.66 -3.10
C ILE A 43 18.08 35.19 -3.10
N CYS A 44 17.83 34.46 -2.01
CA CYS A 44 18.27 33.08 -1.83
C CYS A 44 17.21 32.24 -1.10
N PRO A 45 16.09 31.92 -1.77
CA PRO A 45 15.04 31.09 -1.18
C PRO A 45 15.53 29.68 -0.85
N LEU A 46 15.06 29.13 0.27
CA LEU A 46 15.37 27.77 0.72
C LEU A 46 14.43 26.75 0.05
N GLU A 47 14.43 26.67 -1.29
CA GLU A 47 13.43 25.89 -2.05
C GLU A 47 13.41 24.41 -1.67
N ASN A 48 14.57 23.82 -1.44
CA ASN A 48 14.75 22.42 -1.05
C ASN A 48 14.75 22.20 0.48
N LEU A 49 14.58 23.26 1.28
CA LEU A 49 14.64 23.23 2.74
C LEU A 49 13.47 24.00 3.37
N ARG A 50 12.27 23.91 2.78
CA ARG A 50 11.06 24.62 3.27
C ARG A 50 10.64 24.21 4.69
N HIS A 51 11.03 23.01 5.12
CA HIS A 51 10.82 22.52 6.49
C HIS A 51 11.79 23.15 7.50
N VAL A 52 12.89 23.76 7.07
CA VAL A 52 13.87 24.37 7.98
C VAL A 52 13.44 25.80 8.32
N LYS A 53 13.33 26.13 9.60
CA LYS A 53 13.02 27.50 10.01
C LYS A 53 14.23 28.40 9.73
N ARG A 54 14.08 29.42 8.89
CA ARG A 54 15.19 30.31 8.50
C ARG A 54 15.87 31.00 9.71
N VAL A 55 15.13 31.26 10.79
CA VAL A 55 15.66 31.88 12.01
C VAL A 55 15.58 30.91 13.19
N ARG A 56 16.65 30.85 13.99
CA ARG A 56 16.69 30.17 15.29
C ARG A 56 16.97 31.15 16.42
N LYS A 57 16.41 30.88 17.60
CA LYS A 57 16.73 31.56 18.86
C LYS A 57 17.48 30.60 19.77
N ARG A 58 18.67 30.99 20.24
CA ARG A 58 19.47 30.24 21.21
C ARG A 58 19.66 31.07 22.47
N LEU A 59 19.49 30.45 23.64
CA LEU A 59 19.83 31.08 24.91
C LEU A 59 21.32 30.87 25.16
N VAL A 60 22.07 31.97 25.26
CA VAL A 60 23.49 31.98 25.64
C VAL A 60 23.59 32.90 26.85
N GLU A 61 24.02 32.38 28.00
CA GLU A 61 24.17 33.17 29.24
C GLU A 61 22.89 33.93 29.66
N GLY A 62 21.71 33.33 29.47
CA GLY A 62 20.43 33.96 29.80
C GLY A 62 19.96 35.04 28.81
N LYS A 63 20.77 35.43 27.83
CA LYS A 63 20.38 36.35 26.76
C LYS A 63 20.03 35.57 25.49
N GLY A 64 18.88 35.89 24.88
CA GLY A 64 18.42 35.25 23.64
C GLY A 64 19.17 35.80 22.43
N LYS A 65 20.02 34.98 21.80
CA LYS A 65 20.76 35.30 20.58
C LYS A 65 20.02 34.72 19.37
N LEU A 66 19.78 35.53 18.34
CA LEU A 66 19.15 35.08 17.10
C LEU A 66 20.20 34.73 16.06
N SER A 67 19.93 33.70 15.27
CA SER A 67 20.73 33.37 14.08
C SER A 67 19.83 33.10 12.89
N VAL A 68 20.27 33.51 11.71
CA VAL A 68 19.53 33.37 10.44
C VAL A 68 20.37 32.57 9.43
N ILE A 69 19.72 31.70 8.66
CA ILE A 69 20.34 31.03 7.51
C ILE A 69 20.39 32.02 6.33
N LEU A 70 21.59 32.23 5.81
CA LEU A 70 21.87 33.09 4.66
C LEU A 70 21.64 32.35 3.35
N CYS A 71 22.35 31.24 3.15
CA CYS A 71 22.29 30.42 1.94
C CYS A 71 22.72 28.96 2.20
N LEU A 72 22.47 28.07 1.23
CA LEU A 72 23.08 26.74 1.16
C LEU A 72 24.60 26.88 0.96
N TYR A 73 25.36 25.95 1.53
CA TYR A 73 26.80 25.88 1.34
C TYR A 73 27.11 24.86 0.21
N PRO A 74 27.92 25.21 -0.81
CA PRO A 74 28.21 24.30 -1.92
C PRO A 74 29.08 23.10 -1.48
N GLU A 75 28.77 21.91 -1.99
CA GLU A 75 29.35 20.62 -1.55
C GLU A 75 30.64 20.19 -2.30
N HIS A 76 31.12 20.90 -3.33
CA HIS A 76 32.24 20.43 -4.17
C HIS A 76 33.61 21.06 -3.84
N GLU A 77 34.62 20.19 -3.79
CA GLU A 77 36.04 20.40 -3.49
C GLU A 77 36.76 21.30 -4.52
N ASN A 78 37.71 22.12 -4.04
CA ASN A 78 38.79 22.83 -4.75
C ASN A 78 38.51 24.07 -5.62
N THR A 79 37.33 24.67 -5.55
CA THR A 79 37.17 26.10 -5.91
C THR A 79 36.35 26.78 -4.84
N ILE A 80 36.82 27.93 -4.35
CA ILE A 80 36.11 28.80 -3.42
C ILE A 80 34.77 29.14 -4.08
N GLY A 81 33.73 28.38 -3.73
CA GLY A 81 32.37 28.61 -4.20
C GLY A 81 31.91 29.93 -3.61
N GLU A 82 31.96 30.98 -4.43
CA GLU A 82 31.60 32.33 -4.03
C GLU A 82 30.18 32.31 -3.47
N ILE A 83 30.07 32.65 -2.18
CA ILE A 83 28.81 33.06 -1.58
C ILE A 83 28.15 34.04 -2.57
N PRO A 84 26.87 33.88 -2.93
CA PRO A 84 26.24 34.74 -3.93
C PRO A 84 26.53 36.22 -3.63
N SER A 85 26.91 36.99 -4.64
CA SER A 85 27.37 38.39 -4.46
C SER A 85 26.36 39.23 -3.67
N ASP A 86 25.07 39.00 -3.91
CA ASP A 86 23.97 39.64 -3.18
C ASP A 86 23.96 39.28 -1.69
N VAL A 87 24.31 38.03 -1.34
CA VAL A 87 24.44 37.57 0.05
C VAL A 87 25.69 38.18 0.69
N LEU A 88 26.80 38.30 -0.04
CA LEU A 88 28.00 39.02 0.44
C LEU A 88 27.71 40.49 0.74
N GLN A 89 26.89 41.14 -0.10
CA GLN A 89 26.46 42.52 0.13
C GLN A 89 25.64 42.65 1.42
N ILE A 90 24.76 41.70 1.70
CA ILE A 90 24.02 41.63 2.97
C ILE A 90 24.98 41.43 4.15
N ILE A 91 25.95 40.52 4.02
CA ILE A 91 26.93 40.27 5.08
C ILE A 91 27.70 41.56 5.42
N ASN A 92 28.17 42.27 4.41
CA ASN A 92 28.95 43.50 4.59
C ASN A 92 28.10 44.66 5.13
N SER A 93 26.90 44.87 4.59
CA SER A 93 26.02 45.98 4.99
C SER A 93 25.55 45.87 6.44
N TYR A 94 25.29 44.66 6.93
CA TYR A 94 24.87 44.40 8.31
C TYR A 94 26.01 43.94 9.23
N GLN A 95 27.26 43.91 8.73
CA GLN A 95 28.46 43.45 9.47
C GLN A 95 28.25 42.09 10.15
N LEU A 96 27.68 41.15 9.39
CA LEU A 96 27.25 39.85 9.88
C LEU A 96 28.42 38.92 10.15
N ASN A 97 28.38 38.23 11.29
CA ASN A 97 29.34 37.19 11.62
C ASN A 97 28.82 35.81 11.18
N SER A 98 29.22 35.39 9.97
CA SER A 98 28.80 34.15 9.35
C SER A 98 29.60 32.93 9.82
N PHE A 99 28.93 31.81 10.02
CA PHE A 99 29.51 30.51 10.39
C PHE A 99 28.82 29.37 9.64
N ARG A 100 29.53 28.26 9.42
CA ARG A 100 29.00 27.05 8.80
C ARG A 100 28.26 26.21 9.84
N THR A 101 27.13 25.63 9.46
CA THR A 101 26.37 24.71 10.31
C THR A 101 25.59 23.70 9.48
N LYS A 102 25.10 22.63 10.11
CA LYS A 102 24.36 21.56 9.46
C LYS A 102 22.87 21.65 9.77
N VAL A 103 22.04 21.38 8.77
CA VAL A 103 20.58 21.27 8.91
C VAL A 103 20.10 19.97 8.29
N ALA A 104 18.92 19.51 8.70
CA ALA A 104 18.32 18.30 8.16
C ALA A 104 18.01 18.46 6.67
N LYS A 105 18.46 17.51 5.85
CA LYS A 105 18.25 17.51 4.39
C LYS A 105 16.78 17.34 4.01
N PHE A 106 16.05 16.52 4.77
CA PHE A 106 14.65 16.21 4.53
C PHE A 106 13.77 16.58 5.72
N ALA A 107 12.47 16.80 5.46
CA ALA A 107 11.48 17.00 6.51
C ALA A 107 11.28 15.70 7.30
N ALA A 108 11.15 15.82 8.62
CA ALA A 108 10.92 14.69 9.50
C ALA A 108 9.64 13.93 9.14
N SER A 109 9.74 12.61 9.10
CA SER A 109 8.63 11.67 8.89
C SER A 109 7.97 11.25 10.21
N SER A 110 8.68 11.34 11.33
CA SER A 110 8.18 11.01 12.67
C SER A 110 8.45 12.14 13.67
N LYS A 111 7.78 12.08 14.83
CA LYS A 111 7.99 13.04 15.92
C LYS A 111 9.39 12.90 16.52
N GLU A 112 9.87 11.68 16.67
CA GLU A 112 11.20 11.36 17.20
C GLU A 112 12.28 11.87 16.24
N GLU A 113 12.08 11.64 14.94
CA GLU A 113 12.97 12.17 13.89
C GLU A 113 13.02 13.70 13.95
N TRP A 114 11.86 14.34 14.11
CA TRP A 114 11.76 15.80 14.24
C TRP A 114 12.48 16.34 15.47
N GLU A 115 12.36 15.66 16.61
CA GLU A 115 13.07 16.02 17.84
C GLU A 115 14.59 15.95 17.66
N GLU A 116 15.10 14.92 17.00
CA GLU A 116 16.52 14.80 16.64
C GLU A 116 16.96 15.88 15.64
N GLN A 117 16.17 16.15 14.59
CA GLN A 117 16.45 17.22 13.63
C GLN A 117 16.53 18.60 14.33
N CYS A 118 15.63 18.86 15.28
CA CYS A 118 15.60 20.10 16.05
C CYS A 118 16.83 20.31 16.94
N LYS A 119 17.60 19.25 17.27
CA LYS A 119 18.90 19.39 17.94
C LYS A 119 19.95 20.05 17.05
N LEU A 120 19.87 19.85 15.73
CA LEU A 120 20.77 20.49 14.76
C LEU A 120 20.32 21.93 14.45
N TRP A 121 19.08 22.05 13.99
CA TRP A 121 18.46 23.33 13.64
C TRP A 121 16.93 23.18 13.68
N PRO A 122 16.17 24.18 14.16
CA PRO A 122 14.72 24.05 14.27
C PRO A 122 14.04 23.85 12.90
N THR A 123 13.20 22.83 12.80
CA THR A 123 12.37 22.53 11.63
C THR A 123 10.88 22.64 11.97
N SER A 124 10.02 22.80 10.96
CA SER A 124 8.57 22.61 11.06
C SER A 124 8.26 21.13 10.95
N TYR A 125 7.36 20.66 11.81
CA TYR A 125 6.79 19.34 11.73
C TYR A 125 5.29 19.47 11.54
N HIS A 126 4.83 18.94 10.42
CA HIS A 126 3.43 18.77 10.13
C HIS A 126 3.22 17.26 10.01
N PRO A 127 2.74 16.58 11.08
CA PRO A 127 2.46 15.17 10.99
C PRO A 127 1.51 14.94 9.81
N ALA A 128 1.79 13.94 8.99
CA ALA A 128 0.84 13.52 7.97
C ALA A 128 -0.49 13.25 8.68
N THR A 129 -1.55 13.92 8.22
CA THR A 129 -2.91 13.64 8.69
C THR A 129 -3.14 12.16 8.38
N ASN A 130 -3.28 11.32 9.42
CA ASN A 130 -3.29 9.84 9.44
C ASN A 130 -1.98 9.09 9.73
N VAL A 131 -1.40 9.28 10.92
CA VAL A 131 -0.61 8.19 11.55
C VAL A 131 -1.23 7.69 12.87
N GLN A 132 -2.17 8.43 13.47
CA GLN A 132 -2.86 8.00 14.70
C GLN A 132 -4.06 7.07 14.48
N GLY A 133 -4.41 6.74 13.23
CA GLY A 133 -5.62 5.94 12.91
C GLY A 133 -5.41 4.44 12.73
N VAL A 134 -4.18 3.91 12.80
CA VAL A 134 -3.89 2.58 12.26
C VAL A 134 -3.82 1.47 13.32
N THR A 135 -4.09 1.78 14.59
CA THR A 135 -4.29 0.77 15.65
C THR A 135 -5.62 0.99 16.39
N GLY A 136 -6.66 1.43 15.67
CA GLY A 136 -7.97 1.82 16.19
C GLY A 136 -9.13 0.99 15.62
N PHE A 137 -8.93 -0.31 15.39
CA PHE A 137 -10.03 -1.21 15.05
C PHE A 137 -10.96 -1.35 16.26
N ASN A 138 -12.27 -1.23 16.05
CA ASN A 138 -13.24 -1.59 17.08
C ASN A 138 -13.37 -3.12 17.20
N GLU A 139 -14.04 -3.61 18.25
CA GLU A 139 -14.16 -5.06 18.49
C GLU A 139 -14.85 -5.79 17.33
N GLU A 140 -15.89 -5.21 16.73
CA GLU A 140 -16.60 -5.79 15.59
C GLU A 140 -15.70 -5.90 14.35
N GLU A 141 -14.92 -4.87 14.03
CA GLU A 141 -13.96 -4.89 12.92
C GLU A 141 -12.87 -5.91 13.15
N LEU A 142 -12.37 -6.03 14.38
CA LEU A 142 -11.37 -7.02 14.76
C LEU A 142 -11.90 -8.45 14.54
N GLU A 143 -13.14 -8.73 14.97
CA GLU A 143 -13.80 -10.01 14.72
C GLU A 143 -13.93 -10.32 13.22
N GLN A 144 -14.32 -9.33 12.41
CA GLN A 144 -14.41 -9.52 10.96
C GLN A 144 -13.04 -9.76 10.32
N ILE A 145 -12.01 -9.00 10.71
CA ILE A 145 -10.65 -9.18 10.20
C ILE A 145 -10.14 -10.59 10.51
N ILE A 146 -10.34 -11.07 11.75
CA ILE A 146 -9.95 -12.42 12.15
C ILE A 146 -10.74 -13.45 11.35
N LYS A 147 -12.05 -13.27 11.17
CA LYS A 147 -12.92 -14.16 10.38
C LYS A 147 -12.42 -14.32 8.94
N TYR A 148 -12.13 -13.22 8.25
CA TYR A 148 -11.67 -13.27 6.86
C TYR A 148 -10.24 -13.82 6.74
N MET A 149 -9.36 -13.55 7.72
CA MET A 149 -8.03 -14.17 7.75
C MET A 149 -8.11 -15.68 7.98
N LYS A 150 -8.96 -16.16 8.89
CA LYS A 150 -9.23 -17.60 9.06
C LYS A 150 -9.72 -18.24 7.76
N LEU A 151 -10.59 -17.55 7.01
CA LEU A 151 -11.04 -18.01 5.69
C LEU A 151 -9.88 -18.12 4.69
N ALA A 152 -8.97 -17.14 4.64
CA ALA A 152 -7.79 -17.19 3.79
C ALA A 152 -6.87 -18.37 4.15
N ILE A 153 -6.62 -18.58 5.45
CA ILE A 153 -5.83 -19.70 5.99
C ILE A 153 -6.44 -21.05 5.58
N ASN A 154 -7.75 -21.21 5.73
CA ASN A 154 -8.45 -22.44 5.32
C ASN A 154 -8.37 -22.70 3.81
N LEU A 155 -8.25 -21.67 2.98
CA LEU A 155 -8.08 -21.83 1.53
C LEU A 155 -6.64 -22.23 1.13
N ALA A 156 -5.65 -21.83 1.92
CA ALA A 156 -4.24 -22.12 1.67
C ALA A 156 -3.86 -23.61 1.89
N SER A 157 -4.65 -24.36 2.67
CA SER A 157 -4.31 -25.71 3.16
C SER A 157 -4.72 -26.86 2.22
N THR A 158 -4.73 -26.65 0.90
CA THR A 158 -5.31 -27.64 -0.03
C THR A 158 -4.28 -28.62 -0.64
N LEU A 159 -4.45 -29.90 -0.26
CA LEU A 159 -3.89 -31.14 -0.81
C LEU A 159 -2.49 -31.60 -0.31
N ASP A 160 -2.41 -32.87 0.12
CA ASP A 160 -1.18 -33.65 0.38
C ASP A 160 -0.12 -32.99 1.29
N ASN A 161 -0.52 -32.34 2.39
CA ASN A 161 0.37 -31.63 3.33
C ASN A 161 1.25 -30.55 2.67
N LYS A 162 0.86 -30.04 1.50
CA LYS A 162 1.53 -28.92 0.83
C LYS A 162 0.68 -27.67 0.95
N ALA A 163 1.32 -26.58 1.36
CA ALA A 163 0.65 -25.30 1.47
C ALA A 163 0.86 -24.47 0.20
N VAL A 164 -0.24 -23.87 -0.28
CA VAL A 164 -0.25 -22.86 -1.34
C VAL A 164 -0.64 -21.52 -0.73
N ASN A 165 -0.26 -20.39 -1.34
CA ASN A 165 -0.79 -19.11 -0.87
C ASN A 165 -2.29 -19.01 -1.14
N ALA A 166 -2.98 -18.16 -0.39
CA ALA A 166 -4.38 -17.82 -0.63
C ALA A 166 -4.64 -16.33 -0.38
N ALA A 167 -5.64 -15.81 -1.09
CA ALA A 167 -6.07 -14.43 -1.01
C ALA A 167 -7.60 -14.33 -1.03
N VAL A 168 -8.15 -13.39 -0.25
CA VAL A 168 -9.59 -13.11 -0.13
C VAL A 168 -9.81 -11.61 -0.25
N ILE A 169 -10.58 -11.17 -1.24
CA ILE A 169 -10.97 -9.77 -1.45
C ILE A 169 -12.37 -9.56 -0.88
N VAL A 170 -12.54 -8.55 -0.05
CA VAL A 170 -13.77 -8.26 0.67
C VAL A 170 -14.17 -6.81 0.48
N ASP A 171 -15.45 -6.58 0.21
CA ASP A 171 -16.08 -5.28 0.37
C ASP A 171 -16.43 -5.07 1.86
N PRO A 172 -15.72 -4.19 2.56
CA PRO A 172 -15.90 -3.95 3.99
C PRO A 172 -17.20 -3.22 4.31
N SER A 173 -17.76 -2.44 3.38
CA SER A 173 -19.01 -1.68 3.59
C SER A 173 -20.21 -2.62 3.70
N ASN A 174 -20.21 -3.70 2.90
CA ASN A 174 -21.28 -4.68 2.85
C ASN A 174 -20.91 -6.03 3.52
N LYS A 175 -19.69 -6.14 4.08
CA LYS A 175 -19.13 -7.37 4.65
C LYS A 175 -19.18 -8.56 3.67
N LEU A 176 -19.02 -8.26 2.38
CA LEU A 176 -19.23 -9.21 1.28
C LEU A 176 -17.89 -9.69 0.72
N ILE A 177 -17.72 -11.00 0.58
CA ILE A 177 -16.57 -11.57 -0.12
C ILE A 177 -16.80 -11.38 -1.63
N ILE A 178 -15.89 -10.63 -2.26
CA ILE A 178 -15.92 -10.34 -3.69
C ILE A 178 -15.29 -11.49 -4.47
N ALA A 179 -14.13 -11.96 -4.01
CA ALA A 179 -13.40 -13.06 -4.62
C ALA A 179 -12.48 -13.76 -3.61
N SER A 180 -12.20 -15.03 -3.84
CA SER A 180 -11.19 -15.78 -3.11
C SER A 180 -10.46 -16.76 -4.04
N ALA A 181 -9.17 -16.93 -3.82
CA ALA A 181 -8.34 -17.79 -4.66
C ALA A 181 -7.09 -18.30 -3.93
N ASN A 182 -6.49 -19.35 -4.49
CA ASN A 182 -5.18 -19.87 -4.11
C ASN A 182 -4.19 -19.78 -5.29
N ASP A 183 -2.93 -20.12 -5.06
CA ASP A 183 -1.93 -20.18 -6.14
C ASP A 183 -2.32 -21.23 -7.20
N GLN A 184 -2.26 -20.83 -8.47
CA GLN A 184 -2.54 -21.69 -9.64
C GLN A 184 -1.35 -21.75 -10.61
N THR A 185 -0.13 -21.70 -10.05
CA THR A 185 1.13 -21.76 -10.80
C THR A 185 1.50 -23.18 -11.22
N PHE A 186 0.85 -24.20 -10.63
CA PHE A 186 1.00 -25.61 -10.96
C PHE A 186 -0.36 -26.22 -11.31
N SER A 187 -0.40 -27.10 -12.31
CA SER A 187 -1.57 -27.94 -12.58
C SER A 187 -1.47 -29.22 -11.75
N THR A 188 -2.45 -29.47 -10.89
CA THR A 188 -2.74 -30.85 -10.48
C THR A 188 -3.61 -31.49 -11.57
N PRO A 189 -3.32 -32.71 -12.03
CA PRO A 189 -4.02 -33.34 -13.15
C PRO A 189 -5.51 -33.67 -12.86
N LYS A 190 -6.01 -33.44 -11.64
CA LYS A 190 -7.37 -33.81 -11.24
C LYS A 190 -8.37 -32.65 -11.10
N ASN A 191 -7.92 -31.39 -11.15
CA ASN A 191 -8.77 -30.22 -10.89
C ASN A 191 -8.97 -29.29 -12.10
N ALA A 192 -8.93 -29.83 -13.33
CA ALA A 192 -9.33 -29.09 -14.53
C ALA A 192 -10.86 -28.99 -14.71
N THR A 193 -11.65 -29.19 -13.65
CA THR A 193 -12.99 -28.62 -13.58
C THR A 193 -12.85 -27.20 -13.08
N PHE A 194 -12.94 -26.24 -14.01
CA PHE A 194 -13.30 -24.87 -13.67
C PHE A 194 -14.43 -24.91 -12.63
N PRO A 195 -14.27 -24.37 -11.42
CA PRO A 195 -15.44 -23.91 -10.70
C PRO A 195 -15.85 -22.65 -11.46
N ILE A 196 -16.56 -22.82 -12.56
CA ILE A 196 -17.51 -21.79 -12.95
C ILE A 196 -18.41 -21.72 -11.72
N CYS A 197 -18.21 -20.71 -10.88
CA CYS A 197 -19.10 -20.41 -9.80
C CYS A 197 -20.39 -19.84 -10.41
N ASN A 198 -21.12 -20.67 -11.15
CA ASN A 198 -22.45 -20.40 -11.68
C ASN A 198 -23.48 -20.17 -10.55
N ASN A 199 -23.07 -20.29 -9.29
CA ASN A 199 -23.91 -20.14 -8.11
C ASN A 199 -23.50 -19.02 -7.13
N CYS A 200 -22.55 -18.14 -7.47
CA CYS A 200 -22.31 -16.96 -6.61
C CYS A 200 -23.43 -15.90 -6.71
N CYS A 201 -24.34 -16.05 -7.68
CA CYS A 201 -25.37 -15.05 -7.96
C CYS A 201 -26.75 -15.34 -7.36
N GLN A 202 -27.08 -16.57 -6.93
CA GLN A 202 -28.36 -16.84 -6.26
C GLN A 202 -28.27 -18.03 -5.30
N LYS A 203 -27.81 -17.75 -4.08
CA LYS A 203 -28.27 -18.41 -2.86
C LYS A 203 -27.84 -17.52 -1.71
N SER A 204 -28.82 -16.99 -0.99
CA SER A 204 -28.68 -16.71 0.44
C SER A 204 -27.80 -17.81 1.03
N VAL A 205 -26.71 -17.42 1.70
CA VAL A 205 -25.86 -18.35 2.45
C VAL A 205 -26.78 -19.24 3.26
N ALA A 206 -27.00 -20.46 2.78
CA ALA A 206 -27.57 -21.49 3.62
C ALA A 206 -26.53 -21.67 4.71
N THR A 207 -26.93 -21.35 5.93
CA THR A 207 -26.28 -21.75 7.16
C THR A 207 -26.07 -23.26 7.11
N SER A 208 -24.95 -23.67 6.54
CA SER A 208 -24.42 -25.03 6.66
C SER A 208 -23.29 -24.93 7.65
N ASP A 209 -23.68 -24.95 8.92
CA ASP A 209 -22.83 -25.22 10.07
C ASP A 209 -22.15 -26.58 9.87
N LYS A 210 -20.97 -26.55 9.24
CA LYS A 210 -19.90 -27.57 9.29
C LYS A 210 -18.73 -27.10 8.43
N ILE A 211 -18.08 -26.03 8.87
CA ILE A 211 -16.69 -25.76 8.50
C ILE A 211 -15.86 -26.71 9.38
N ALA A 212 -15.20 -27.70 8.78
CA ALA A 212 -14.16 -28.43 9.49
C ALA A 212 -13.05 -27.41 9.81
N GLU A 213 -12.84 -27.11 11.09
CA GLU A 213 -11.78 -26.21 11.54
C GLU A 213 -10.42 -26.83 11.16
N ILE A 214 -9.79 -26.31 10.10
CA ILE A 214 -8.39 -26.60 9.82
C ILE A 214 -7.57 -25.55 10.57
N SER A 215 -6.89 -26.01 11.62
CA SER A 215 -6.03 -25.17 12.46
C SER A 215 -4.88 -24.57 11.63
N ALA A 216 -4.50 -23.31 11.90
CA ALA A 216 -3.34 -22.66 11.27
C ALA A 216 -2.02 -23.41 11.53
N SER A 217 -2.01 -24.34 12.49
CA SER A 217 -0.92 -25.23 12.85
C SER A 217 -0.44 -26.09 11.71
N ASN A 218 -1.38 -26.56 10.91
CA ASN A 218 -1.06 -27.43 9.80
C ASN A 218 -0.31 -26.65 8.70
N LEU A 219 -0.50 -25.33 8.57
CA LEU A 219 0.19 -24.54 7.53
C LEU A 219 1.69 -24.34 7.78
N LEU A 220 2.12 -24.30 9.04
CA LEU A 220 3.55 -24.16 9.39
C LEU A 220 4.30 -25.50 9.35
N THR A 221 3.60 -26.61 9.59
CA THR A 221 4.16 -27.97 9.46
C THR A 221 4.09 -28.50 8.04
N ASN A 222 3.21 -27.93 7.21
CA ASN A 222 3.11 -28.26 5.81
C ASN A 222 4.33 -27.79 5.01
N ASP A 223 4.59 -28.51 3.93
CA ASP A 223 5.58 -28.10 2.95
C ASP A 223 5.09 -26.84 2.21
N ILE A 224 5.64 -25.68 2.58
CA ILE A 224 5.35 -24.37 1.98
C ILE A 224 5.99 -24.20 0.60
N SER A 225 6.49 -25.27 0.00
CA SER A 225 7.15 -25.22 -1.30
C SER A 225 6.35 -24.61 -2.43
N LEU A 226 5.03 -24.78 -2.38
CA LEU A 226 4.13 -24.39 -3.45
C LEU A 226 3.63 -22.96 -3.31
N VAL A 227 4.03 -22.25 -2.25
CA VAL A 227 3.73 -20.83 -2.06
C VAL A 227 4.50 -20.03 -3.11
N SER A 228 3.78 -19.55 -4.13
CA SER A 228 4.37 -18.97 -5.34
C SER A 228 5.05 -17.63 -5.07
N CYS A 229 4.49 -16.84 -4.14
CA CYS A 229 5.15 -15.62 -3.68
C CYS A 229 6.49 -15.89 -2.96
N LEU A 230 6.64 -17.01 -2.25
CA LEU A 230 7.89 -17.35 -1.55
C LEU A 230 8.93 -17.94 -2.51
N TYR A 231 8.48 -18.75 -3.47
CA TYR A 231 9.31 -19.51 -4.40
C TYR A 231 8.89 -19.30 -5.86
N PRO A 232 9.15 -18.11 -6.44
CA PRO A 232 8.65 -17.74 -7.76
C PRO A 232 9.28 -18.53 -8.92
N TRP A 233 10.34 -19.30 -8.69
CA TRP A 233 11.01 -20.12 -9.71
C TRP A 233 10.61 -21.59 -9.65
N ARG A 234 9.88 -22.01 -8.61
CA ARG A 234 9.60 -23.43 -8.38
C ARG A 234 8.70 -24.07 -9.43
N TRP A 235 7.93 -23.28 -10.16
CA TRP A 235 7.15 -23.77 -11.32
C TRP A 235 8.03 -24.42 -12.40
N SER A 236 9.34 -24.12 -12.43
CA SER A 236 10.31 -24.71 -13.35
C SER A 236 10.94 -26.02 -12.84
N GLU A 237 10.81 -26.33 -11.54
CA GLU A 237 11.41 -27.51 -10.92
C GLU A 237 10.44 -28.70 -10.95
N SER A 238 10.79 -29.72 -11.74
CA SER A 238 10.23 -31.09 -11.84
C SER A 238 8.80 -31.37 -11.32
N ARG A 239 7.92 -31.71 -12.27
CA ARG A 239 6.56 -32.26 -12.06
C ARG A 239 6.60 -33.51 -11.16
N PRO A 240 5.82 -33.60 -10.08
CA PRO A 240 5.67 -34.85 -9.34
C PRO A 240 4.92 -35.86 -10.22
N ASN A 241 5.64 -36.91 -10.61
CA ASN A 241 5.16 -38.13 -11.27
C ASN A 241 4.66 -38.00 -12.71
N GLY A 242 5.61 -38.18 -13.65
CA GLY A 242 5.47 -39.18 -14.69
C GLY A 242 4.45 -38.90 -15.79
N GLU A 243 4.72 -37.90 -16.62
CA GLU A 243 4.42 -37.98 -18.05
C GLU A 243 5.27 -36.94 -18.80
N ASN A 244 6.37 -37.42 -19.38
CA ASN A 244 7.07 -36.76 -20.48
C ASN A 244 6.24 -36.90 -21.78
N SER A 245 4.92 -36.66 -21.71
CA SER A 245 4.15 -36.38 -22.91
C SER A 245 4.54 -34.96 -23.31
N GLN A 246 5.24 -34.85 -24.44
CA GLN A 246 5.31 -33.62 -25.23
C GLN A 246 3.89 -33.09 -25.33
N VAL A 247 3.56 -32.07 -24.53
CA VAL A 247 2.25 -31.44 -24.55
C VAL A 247 2.14 -30.83 -25.95
N LYS A 248 1.33 -31.44 -26.82
CA LYS A 248 0.96 -30.81 -28.09
C LYS A 248 0.34 -29.46 -27.73
N CYS A 249 0.97 -28.39 -28.19
CA CYS A 249 0.51 -27.03 -28.00
C CYS A 249 -0.80 -26.81 -28.76
N GLU A 250 -1.92 -27.25 -28.17
CA GLU A 250 -3.26 -26.81 -28.51
C GLU A 250 -3.70 -25.78 -27.46
N GLY A 251 -3.02 -24.64 -27.41
CA GLY A 251 -3.51 -23.35 -26.90
C GLY A 251 -3.96 -23.20 -25.43
N LEU A 252 -4.07 -24.24 -24.61
CA LEU A 252 -4.68 -24.15 -23.28
C LEU A 252 -3.78 -24.73 -22.18
N PHE A 253 -2.79 -23.96 -21.72
CA PHE A 253 -2.09 -24.28 -20.48
C PHE A 253 -2.96 -23.89 -19.28
N SER A 254 -3.33 -24.86 -18.44
CA SER A 254 -4.14 -24.68 -17.22
C SER A 254 -3.38 -24.03 -16.05
N TRP A 255 -2.12 -23.65 -16.26
CA TRP A 255 -1.21 -23.12 -15.25
C TRP A 255 -0.30 -22.08 -15.88
N HIS A 256 0.06 -21.05 -15.11
CA HIS A 256 0.98 -20.02 -15.56
C HIS A 256 1.79 -19.46 -14.37
N PRO A 257 3.11 -19.18 -14.52
CA PRO A 257 3.98 -18.77 -13.41
C PRO A 257 3.48 -17.56 -12.62
N LEU A 258 2.79 -16.65 -13.30
CA LEU A 258 2.26 -15.43 -12.67
C LEU A 258 0.89 -15.64 -12.00
N ARG A 259 0.30 -16.84 -11.99
CA ARG A 259 -1.00 -17.09 -11.33
C ARG A 259 -0.85 -17.28 -9.83
N HIS A 260 -0.33 -16.25 -9.16
CA HIS A 260 -0.28 -16.16 -7.71
C HIS A 260 -1.70 -15.88 -7.18
N ALA A 261 -2.01 -16.31 -5.95
CA ALA A 261 -3.31 -16.20 -5.33
C ALA A 261 -3.92 -14.78 -5.43
N VAL A 262 -3.10 -13.75 -5.25
CA VAL A 262 -3.52 -12.34 -5.38
C VAL A 262 -4.01 -12.03 -6.80
N LEU A 263 -3.28 -12.43 -7.83
CA LEU A 263 -3.64 -12.16 -9.23
C LEU A 263 -4.88 -12.95 -9.64
N VAL A 264 -4.99 -14.21 -9.19
CA VAL A 264 -6.18 -15.03 -9.43
C VAL A 264 -7.41 -14.43 -8.75
N ALA A 265 -7.28 -13.94 -7.51
CA ALA A 265 -8.38 -13.28 -6.81
C ALA A 265 -8.84 -11.99 -7.52
N ILE A 266 -7.90 -11.19 -8.05
CA ILE A 266 -8.21 -9.99 -8.84
C ILE A 266 -8.94 -10.36 -10.15
N GLU A 267 -8.49 -11.41 -10.83
CA GLU A 267 -9.14 -11.93 -12.04
C GLU A 267 -10.58 -12.36 -11.73
N TYR A 268 -10.79 -13.10 -10.65
CA TYR A 268 -12.12 -13.52 -10.21
C TYR A 268 -13.03 -12.36 -9.82
N ALA A 269 -12.49 -11.32 -9.16
CA ALA A 269 -13.24 -10.10 -8.87
C ALA A 269 -13.68 -9.40 -10.17
N SER A 270 -12.78 -9.33 -11.15
CA SER A 270 -13.06 -8.73 -12.47
C SER A 270 -14.11 -9.53 -13.25
N GLU A 271 -14.04 -10.86 -13.23
CA GLU A 271 -15.04 -11.72 -13.88
C GLU A 271 -16.41 -11.61 -13.21
N ARG A 272 -16.45 -11.55 -11.87
CA ARG A 272 -17.69 -11.27 -11.13
C ARG A 272 -18.30 -9.94 -11.57
N ASP A 273 -17.51 -8.88 -11.68
CA ASP A 273 -18.01 -7.57 -12.11
C ASP A 273 -18.54 -7.58 -13.55
N LYS A 274 -17.91 -8.35 -14.46
CA LYS A 274 -18.43 -8.53 -15.83
C LYS A 274 -19.79 -9.24 -15.83
N GLN A 275 -19.99 -10.21 -14.96
CA GLN A 275 -21.24 -10.96 -14.86
C GLN A 275 -22.36 -10.14 -14.22
N LEU A 276 -22.05 -9.36 -13.18
CA LEU A 276 -23.03 -8.52 -12.48
C LEU A 276 -23.38 -7.25 -13.26
N PHE A 277 -22.42 -6.71 -14.01
CA PHE A 277 -22.57 -5.50 -14.80
C PHE A 277 -22.19 -5.78 -16.27
N PRO A 278 -22.98 -6.61 -16.97
CA PRO A 278 -22.77 -6.87 -18.39
C PRO A 278 -22.83 -5.55 -19.13
N CYS A 279 -21.86 -5.31 -20.01
CA CYS A 279 -21.91 -4.15 -20.88
C CYS A 279 -23.14 -4.31 -21.78
N LEU A 280 -24.12 -3.41 -21.68
CA LEU A 280 -25.17 -3.30 -22.68
C LEU A 280 -24.48 -2.88 -23.98
N GLU A 281 -24.08 -3.83 -24.81
CA GLU A 281 -23.72 -3.51 -26.19
C GLU A 281 -24.96 -2.88 -26.84
N PRO A 282 -24.84 -1.75 -27.56
CA PRO A 282 -25.88 -1.32 -28.48
C PRO A 282 -26.17 -2.46 -29.44
N GLN A 283 -27.44 -2.82 -29.60
CA GLN A 283 -27.89 -3.85 -30.55
C GLN A 283 -27.17 -3.67 -31.90
N LYS A 284 -26.32 -4.62 -32.25
CA LYS A 284 -25.69 -4.70 -33.57
C LYS A 284 -26.74 -5.18 -34.55
N ASP A 285 -27.34 -4.25 -35.29
CA ASP A 285 -27.91 -4.60 -36.59
C ASP A 285 -26.79 -5.14 -37.49
N HIS A 286 -27.09 -6.24 -38.16
CA HIS A 286 -26.14 -7.04 -38.92
C HIS A 286 -25.47 -6.29 -40.08
N SER A 287 -24.21 -6.69 -40.32
CA SER A 287 -23.37 -6.49 -41.51
C SER A 287 -22.55 -5.19 -41.59
N ILE A 288 -21.24 -5.30 -41.33
CA ILE A 288 -20.18 -5.26 -42.36
C ILE A 288 -18.81 -5.45 -41.68
N SER A 289 -17.94 -6.16 -42.41
CA SER A 289 -16.59 -6.60 -42.10
C SER A 289 -15.54 -5.51 -41.84
N ASN A 290 -14.63 -5.82 -40.91
CA ASN A 290 -13.18 -5.53 -40.86
C ASN A 290 -12.63 -4.12 -41.13
N ILE A 291 -11.74 -3.73 -40.20
CA ILE A 291 -10.75 -2.63 -40.18
C ILE A 291 -11.30 -1.28 -39.67
N CYS A 292 -10.91 -0.87 -38.47
CA CYS A 292 -9.83 0.12 -38.27
C CYS A 292 -9.64 0.46 -36.78
N LEU A 293 -8.36 0.64 -36.43
CA LEU A 293 -7.89 1.39 -35.27
C LEU A 293 -8.46 2.82 -35.28
N SER A 294 -8.57 3.43 -34.10
CA SER A 294 -9.02 4.80 -33.81
C SER A 294 -10.52 5.05 -33.83
N GLU A 295 -11.11 5.16 -32.63
CA GLU A 295 -11.84 6.37 -32.22
C GLU A 295 -12.09 6.35 -30.71
N TYR A 296 -11.37 7.22 -30.01
CA TYR A 296 -11.70 7.63 -28.65
C TYR A 296 -12.99 8.46 -28.71
N SER A 297 -14.12 7.88 -28.32
CA SER A 297 -15.31 8.66 -28.02
C SER A 297 -15.17 9.26 -26.62
N ASN A 298 -14.60 10.46 -26.59
CA ASN A 298 -14.76 11.44 -25.52
C ASN A 298 -16.26 11.67 -25.30
N HIS A 299 -16.86 11.19 -24.22
CA HIS A 299 -18.04 11.81 -23.55
C HIS A 299 -18.50 11.00 -22.33
N ILE A 300 -17.62 10.80 -21.35
CA ILE A 300 -18.03 10.71 -19.95
C ILE A 300 -16.99 11.48 -19.15
N PRO A 301 -17.29 12.67 -18.61
CA PRO A 301 -16.33 13.34 -17.75
C PRO A 301 -16.15 12.47 -16.50
N ALA A 302 -14.97 11.90 -16.34
CA ALA A 302 -14.51 11.33 -15.09
C ALA A 302 -14.49 12.46 -14.05
N LYS A 303 -15.62 12.69 -13.38
CA LYS A 303 -15.71 13.59 -12.24
C LYS A 303 -14.81 13.00 -11.16
N ARG A 304 -13.61 13.56 -11.06
CA ARG A 304 -12.74 13.55 -9.89
C ARG A 304 -13.65 13.89 -8.70
N GLN A 305 -14.01 12.90 -7.89
CA GLN A 305 -14.77 13.13 -6.66
C GLN A 305 -13.87 13.97 -5.73
N LYS A 306 -14.09 15.29 -5.76
CA LYS A 306 -13.68 16.18 -4.69
C LYS A 306 -14.59 15.89 -3.52
N THR A 307 -14.02 15.39 -2.43
CA THR A 307 -14.58 15.57 -1.10
C THR A 307 -14.60 17.07 -0.79
N LEU A 308 -15.78 17.68 -0.72
CA LEU A 308 -15.99 18.94 -0.01
C LEU A 308 -17.37 18.94 0.65
N PRO A 309 -17.50 19.51 1.86
CA PRO A 309 -18.69 19.46 2.68
C PRO A 309 -19.52 20.74 2.51
N SER A 310 -20.85 20.62 2.49
CA SER A 310 -21.79 21.72 2.78
C SER A 310 -23.21 21.18 2.72
N GLN A 311 -24.03 21.32 3.77
CA GLN A 311 -24.78 22.55 4.08
C GLN A 311 -25.69 23.02 2.93
N ASN A 312 -26.96 23.10 3.29
CA ASN A 312 -28.13 23.56 2.54
C ASN A 312 -27.89 24.76 1.62
N ALA A 313 -28.39 24.67 0.39
CA ALA A 313 -29.04 25.79 -0.31
C ALA A 313 -29.81 25.26 -1.54
N ASP A 314 -31.05 25.69 -1.64
CA ASP A 314 -32.02 25.42 -2.71
C ASP A 314 -31.52 25.80 -4.10
N ILE A 315 -31.94 25.04 -5.13
CA ILE A 315 -32.44 25.56 -6.41
C ILE A 315 -33.23 24.44 -7.09
N SER A 316 -34.47 24.77 -7.40
CA SER A 316 -35.51 23.97 -8.03
C SER A 316 -35.45 24.08 -9.55
N VAL A 317 -35.42 22.94 -10.25
CA VAL A 317 -36.02 22.80 -11.58
C VAL A 317 -36.72 21.44 -11.62
N LYS A 318 -38.04 21.51 -11.74
CA LYS A 318 -38.96 20.38 -11.92
C LYS A 318 -38.86 19.89 -13.36
N ASP A 319 -38.88 18.57 -13.56
CA ASP A 319 -39.71 17.93 -14.57
C ASP A 319 -39.99 16.45 -14.21
N GLY A 320 -41.29 16.18 -13.98
CA GLY A 320 -42.04 14.97 -14.32
C GLY A 320 -41.54 13.56 -13.97
N TYR A 321 -42.03 13.05 -12.84
CA TYR A 321 -42.29 11.65 -12.42
C TYR A 321 -42.16 10.48 -13.43
N HIS A 322 -41.35 9.50 -13.04
CA HIS A 322 -41.83 8.13 -12.79
C HIS A 322 -41.15 7.62 -11.50
N GLU A 323 -41.93 7.52 -10.42
CA GLU A 323 -41.52 6.80 -9.21
C GLU A 323 -41.59 5.30 -9.48
N ASP A 324 -40.48 4.63 -9.12
CA ASP A 324 -40.23 3.18 -8.97
C ASP A 324 -39.02 2.72 -9.81
N SER A 325 -37.81 2.96 -9.29
CA SER A 325 -36.60 2.26 -9.73
C SER A 325 -35.78 1.85 -8.50
N PRO A 326 -35.43 0.55 -8.34
CA PRO A 326 -34.64 0.09 -7.21
C PRO A 326 -33.21 0.62 -7.32
N PHE A 327 -32.67 1.16 -6.23
CA PHE A 327 -31.25 1.53 -6.01
C PHE A 327 -30.33 1.13 -7.16
N GLU A 328 -30.03 2.07 -8.06
CA GLU A 328 -29.14 1.82 -9.18
C GLU A 328 -27.74 1.53 -8.62
N SER A 329 -27.38 0.26 -8.54
CA SER A 329 -26.09 -0.18 -8.01
C SER A 329 -25.00 0.27 -8.98
N VAL A 330 -24.31 1.34 -8.61
CA VAL A 330 -23.21 1.89 -9.42
C VAL A 330 -22.16 0.80 -9.59
N ARG A 331 -21.78 0.51 -10.84
CA ARG A 331 -20.73 -0.46 -11.17
C ARG A 331 -19.44 -0.12 -10.39
N PRO A 332 -18.86 -1.07 -9.64
CA PRO A 332 -17.61 -0.84 -8.94
C PRO A 332 -16.47 -0.59 -9.94
N TYR A 333 -15.54 0.29 -9.56
CA TYR A 333 -14.36 0.57 -10.35
C TYR A 333 -13.17 -0.19 -9.77
N LEU A 334 -12.77 -1.29 -10.44
CA LEU A 334 -11.72 -2.20 -9.96
C LEU A 334 -12.07 -2.69 -8.54
N CYS A 335 -11.05 -2.91 -7.70
CA CYS A 335 -11.24 -3.25 -6.28
C CYS A 335 -11.14 -2.01 -5.38
N THR A 336 -11.56 -0.83 -5.87
CA THR A 336 -11.41 0.43 -5.13
C THR A 336 -12.18 0.38 -3.81
N GLY A 337 -11.49 0.62 -2.69
CA GLY A 337 -12.12 0.64 -1.37
C GLY A 337 -12.23 -0.72 -0.68
N PHE A 338 -11.88 -1.81 -1.38
CA PHE A 338 -11.91 -3.17 -0.83
C PHE A 338 -10.67 -3.48 0.03
N ASP A 339 -10.83 -4.41 0.96
CA ASP A 339 -9.74 -4.94 1.77
C ASP A 339 -9.36 -6.34 1.24
N ILE A 340 -8.08 -6.71 1.35
CA ILE A 340 -7.60 -8.04 0.95
C ILE A 340 -6.88 -8.72 2.13
N TYR A 341 -7.14 -10.01 2.30
CA TYR A 341 -6.54 -10.88 3.30
C TYR A 341 -5.70 -11.94 2.59
N ILE A 342 -4.40 -12.01 2.89
CA ILE A 342 -3.43 -12.86 2.20
C ILE A 342 -2.68 -13.70 3.23
N VAL A 343 -2.44 -14.98 2.97
CA VAL A 343 -1.75 -15.83 3.97
C VAL A 343 -0.26 -15.47 4.09
N TRP A 344 0.46 -15.41 2.96
CA TRP A 344 1.86 -14.93 2.93
C TRP A 344 1.99 -13.57 2.28
N GLU A 345 2.90 -12.74 2.81
CA GLU A 345 3.21 -11.41 2.29
C GLU A 345 3.48 -11.46 0.77
N PRO A 346 2.80 -10.59 -0.01
CA PRO A 346 2.89 -10.62 -1.45
C PRO A 346 4.29 -10.20 -1.93
N CYS A 347 4.73 -10.83 -3.03
CA CYS A 347 5.91 -10.39 -3.75
C CYS A 347 5.68 -9.05 -4.48
N SER A 348 6.74 -8.43 -5.03
CA SER A 348 6.65 -7.13 -5.73
C SER A 348 5.61 -7.08 -6.84
N MET A 349 5.46 -8.17 -7.61
CA MET A 349 4.42 -8.27 -8.64
C MET A 349 3.01 -8.17 -8.04
N CYS A 350 2.72 -9.00 -7.03
CA CYS A 350 1.41 -9.03 -6.38
C CYS A 350 1.12 -7.70 -5.65
N ALA A 351 2.10 -7.15 -4.95
CA ALA A 351 1.95 -5.86 -4.26
C ALA A 351 1.67 -4.72 -5.25
N MET A 352 2.39 -4.65 -6.38
CA MET A 352 2.12 -3.65 -7.41
C MET A 352 0.76 -3.85 -8.10
N ALA A 353 0.32 -5.10 -8.28
CA ALA A 353 -1.03 -5.37 -8.79
C ALA A 353 -2.12 -4.79 -7.86
N LEU A 354 -1.93 -4.86 -6.54
CA LEU A 354 -2.85 -4.29 -5.56
C LEU A 354 -2.89 -2.75 -5.60
N VAL A 355 -1.76 -2.09 -5.91
CA VAL A 355 -1.72 -0.64 -6.22
C VAL A 355 -2.62 -0.34 -7.42
N HIS A 356 -2.45 -1.10 -8.52
CA HIS A 356 -3.23 -0.89 -9.74
C HIS A 356 -4.74 -1.16 -9.55
N GLN A 357 -5.09 -2.08 -8.64
CA GLN A 357 -6.49 -2.39 -8.30
C GLN A 357 -7.10 -1.44 -7.26
N ARG A 358 -6.33 -0.47 -6.75
CA ARG A 358 -6.78 0.52 -5.76
C ARG A 358 -7.32 -0.06 -4.47
N ILE A 359 -6.77 -1.21 -4.06
CA ILE A 359 -7.09 -1.85 -2.78
C ILE A 359 -6.83 -0.88 -1.64
N ARG A 360 -7.69 -0.89 -0.62
CA ARG A 360 -7.65 0.06 0.50
C ARG A 360 -6.71 -0.40 1.62
N ARG A 361 -6.88 -1.64 2.07
CA ARG A 361 -6.08 -2.25 3.15
C ARG A 361 -5.64 -3.65 2.78
N ILE A 362 -4.41 -3.99 3.15
CA ILE A 362 -3.86 -5.34 3.00
C ILE A 362 -3.59 -5.90 4.39
N PHE A 363 -4.12 -7.09 4.64
CA PHE A 363 -3.83 -7.88 5.82
C PHE A 363 -3.07 -9.14 5.41
N TYR A 364 -1.92 -9.41 6.02
CA TYR A 364 -1.20 -10.67 5.80
C TYR A 364 -0.78 -11.36 7.09
N ALA A 365 -0.67 -12.68 7.10
CA ALA A 365 -0.28 -13.43 8.30
C ALA A 365 1.25 -13.62 8.40
N PHE A 366 1.83 -14.26 7.39
CA PHE A 366 3.24 -14.66 7.41
C PHE A 366 4.10 -13.76 6.53
N PRO A 367 5.29 -13.33 7.00
CA PRO A 367 6.21 -12.54 6.20
C PRO A 367 6.80 -13.36 5.04
N ASN A 368 7.26 -12.67 4.00
CA ASN A 368 7.96 -13.26 2.88
C ASN A 368 9.41 -12.75 2.87
N PRO A 369 10.36 -13.48 3.48
CA PRO A 369 11.74 -13.00 3.63
C PRO A 369 12.52 -12.94 2.31
N ASN A 370 12.05 -13.64 1.27
CA ASN A 370 12.78 -13.78 0.01
C ASN A 370 12.44 -12.67 -0.98
N THR A 371 11.15 -12.36 -1.12
CA THR A 371 10.65 -11.42 -2.15
C THR A 371 9.53 -10.50 -1.65
N GLY A 372 9.24 -10.51 -0.35
CA GLY A 372 8.14 -9.76 0.25
C GLY A 372 8.27 -8.25 0.04
N ALA A 373 7.21 -7.63 -0.45
CA ALA A 373 7.26 -6.25 -0.91
C ALA A 373 6.50 -5.24 -0.03
N LEU A 374 6.00 -5.67 1.12
CA LEU A 374 5.21 -4.84 2.04
C LEU A 374 5.90 -4.60 3.38
N GLY A 375 7.16 -5.01 3.55
CA GLY A 375 7.90 -4.82 4.79
C GLY A 375 9.14 -5.68 4.92
N SER A 376 9.15 -6.89 4.31
CA SER A 376 10.26 -7.82 4.46
C SER A 376 11.50 -7.43 3.64
N VAL A 377 11.37 -7.34 2.31
CA VAL A 377 12.47 -6.99 1.40
C VAL A 377 12.27 -5.59 0.83
N HIS A 378 11.07 -5.30 0.33
CA HIS A 378 10.68 -3.98 -0.17
C HIS A 378 9.53 -3.41 0.66
N ARG A 379 9.30 -2.10 0.53
CA ARG A 379 8.15 -1.38 1.11
C ARG A 379 7.47 -0.57 0.02
N LEU A 380 6.82 -1.27 -0.91
CA LEU A 380 6.14 -0.61 -2.04
C LEU A 380 5.03 0.33 -1.58
N HIS A 381 4.34 0.02 -0.48
CA HIS A 381 3.29 0.86 0.06
C HIS A 381 3.78 2.18 0.66
N GLY A 382 5.08 2.32 0.92
CA GLY A 382 5.69 3.59 1.35
C GLY A 382 6.33 4.39 0.23
N GLU A 383 6.29 3.90 -1.01
CA GLU A 383 6.91 4.57 -2.16
C GLU A 383 6.07 5.80 -2.57
N LYS A 384 6.65 6.99 -2.44
CA LYS A 384 5.94 8.27 -2.65
C LYS A 384 5.65 8.56 -4.12
N SER A 385 6.40 7.94 -5.03
CA SER A 385 6.21 8.11 -6.49
C SER A 385 5.01 7.33 -7.04
N LEU A 386 4.40 6.43 -6.25
CA LEU A 386 3.20 5.70 -6.65
C LEU A 386 1.95 6.58 -6.54
N ASN A 387 0.99 6.35 -7.43
CA ASN A 387 -0.24 7.15 -7.51
C ASN A 387 -1.30 6.75 -6.47
N HIS A 388 -1.30 5.49 -6.02
CA HIS A 388 -2.26 4.95 -5.06
C HIS A 388 -1.50 4.32 -3.89
N HIS A 389 -2.01 4.52 -2.68
CA HIS A 389 -1.43 4.01 -1.44
C HIS A 389 -2.47 3.20 -0.67
N TYR A 390 -2.00 2.18 0.03
CA TYR A 390 -2.83 1.32 0.86
C TYR A 390 -2.18 1.10 2.22
N SER A 391 -3.00 0.91 3.25
CA SER A 391 -2.50 0.57 4.59
C SER A 391 -2.18 -0.92 4.67
N VAL A 392 -1.08 -1.26 5.33
CA VAL A 392 -0.62 -2.65 5.45
C VAL A 392 -0.62 -3.07 6.92
N PHE A 393 -1.16 -4.25 7.17
CA PHE A 393 -1.23 -4.84 8.50
C PHE A 393 -0.76 -6.29 8.46
N ARG A 394 0.03 -6.65 9.47
CA ARG A 394 0.40 -8.03 9.75
C ARG A 394 -0.47 -8.58 10.87
N ILE A 395 -1.04 -9.76 10.67
CA ILE A 395 -1.81 -10.49 11.67
C ILE A 395 -0.91 -11.55 12.30
N LEU A 396 -0.69 -11.45 13.59
CA LEU A 396 0.00 -12.45 14.39
C LEU A 396 -1.02 -13.49 14.85
N ILE A 397 -0.80 -14.73 14.43
CA ILE A 397 -1.67 -15.87 14.75
C ILE A 397 -1.19 -16.50 16.07
N PRO A 398 -2.10 -16.83 17.01
CA PRO A 398 -1.80 -17.56 18.23
C PRO A 398 -1.07 -18.88 18.00
N GLU A 399 -0.13 -19.24 18.88
CA GLU A 399 0.50 -20.55 18.88
C GLU A 399 -0.49 -21.71 19.07
N GLU A 400 -1.59 -21.50 19.81
CA GLU A 400 -2.66 -22.50 20.02
C GLU A 400 -3.43 -22.81 18.73
N ASP A 401 -3.55 -21.82 17.86
CA ASP A 401 -4.04 -21.99 16.50
C ASP A 401 -2.93 -22.51 15.57
N CYS A 402 -1.65 -22.50 15.99
CA CYS A 402 -0.45 -22.88 15.23
C CYS A 402 0.26 -24.19 15.68
N LEU A 403 -0.12 -24.86 16.77
CA LEU A 403 0.52 -26.10 17.22
C LEU A 403 -0.49 -27.08 17.85
N LYS A 404 -0.66 -28.23 17.21
CA LYS A 404 -0.83 -29.51 17.90
C LYS A 404 0.13 -30.48 17.20
N GLU A 405 1.34 -30.60 17.75
CA GLU A 405 2.14 -31.79 17.48
C GLU A 405 1.42 -32.95 18.16
N ASP A 406 0.95 -33.91 17.37
CA ASP A 406 0.51 -35.18 17.91
C ASP A 406 1.73 -35.84 18.56
N THR A 407 1.77 -35.81 19.90
CA THR A 407 2.72 -36.59 20.68
C THR A 407 2.49 -38.06 20.33
N ILE A 408 3.39 -38.61 19.54
CA ILE A 408 3.46 -40.05 19.27
C ILE A 408 3.64 -40.74 20.62
N ASP A 409 2.59 -41.43 21.04
CA ASP A 409 2.56 -42.37 22.14
C ASP A 409 3.62 -43.47 21.88
N GLN A 410 4.77 -43.35 22.54
CA GLN A 410 5.73 -44.46 22.64
C GLN A 410 5.25 -45.42 23.73
N SER A 411 4.28 -46.26 23.36
CA SER A 411 4.00 -47.53 24.03
C SER A 411 4.41 -48.69 23.12
N ARG A 412 5.70 -49.05 23.16
CA ARG A 412 6.16 -50.43 22.97
C ARG A 412 7.57 -50.66 23.48
#